data_AF-A0A346Y359-F1
#
_entry.id   AF-A0A346Y359-F1
#
_cell.length_a   1.000
_cell.length_b   1.000
_cell.length_c   1.000
_cell.angle_alpha   90.00
_cell.angle_beta   90.00
_cell.angle_gamma   90.00
#
_symmetry.space_group_name_H-M   'P 1'
#
loop_
_entity.id
_entity.type
_entity.pdbx_description
1 polymer ?
#
loop_
_entity_poly.entity_id
_entity_poly.type
_entity_poly.pdbx_seq_one_letter_code
_entity_poly.pdbx_strand_id
1 'polypeptide(L)'
;MRVSTIRTVEEMRRAAHRRMPRMVADFIDGGAEDESTVRANRSGFADVALRPTVLDGSRTRSLSTTVVGQPLSFPVMLSPAGLLRLAHADGEVGAARAAAAAGTVFTLSTGSSCTIEEVVTDGPRWFQLYLWKDREVVADLVRRARAAGYTAIVLTVDVPVVGQRERDLRNGMTLPPRPTLPNLLDAARHPAWVRDYLTGPPLTFGNFTELGQGSGATSLGEWINGEMTDPGQSWEDLAWLREEWEGPLLVKGLVSPDDAVRAVDLGVDGIVVSNHGGRQLDGMVGAIDALPAVVDAVGGRADVILDGGVRRGTDIVKALALGAAAVSVGRPYVWGLGAGGATGVLRVLDILRAELDRTLALMGVRSVTNLGRQHLAVPGVST
;
A
#
# COMPACT_ATOMS: atom_id res chain seq x y z
N MET A 1 1.44 14.37 21.95
CA MET A 1 0.34 14.96 21.13
C MET A 1 -0.76 13.92 21.04
N ARG A 2 -2.03 14.28 21.23
CA ARG A 2 -3.13 13.31 21.10
C ARG A 2 -3.43 13.08 19.62
N VAL A 3 -3.41 11.83 19.16
CA VAL A 3 -3.70 11.46 17.77
C VAL A 3 -5.06 12.01 17.32
N SER A 4 -6.04 12.05 18.22
CA SER A 4 -7.40 12.56 17.95
C SER A 4 -7.46 14.03 17.52
N THR A 5 -6.44 14.85 17.82
CA THR A 5 -6.44 16.29 17.43
C THR A 5 -5.88 16.53 16.03
N ILE A 6 -5.23 15.54 15.43
CA ILE A 6 -4.62 15.63 14.09
C ILE A 6 -5.71 15.78 13.04
N ARG A 7 -5.57 16.72 12.11
CA ARG A 7 -6.58 17.06 11.09
C ARG A 7 -6.19 16.67 9.68
N THR A 8 -4.90 16.43 9.41
CA THR A 8 -4.41 16.09 8.07
C THR A 8 -3.42 14.94 8.09
N VAL A 9 -3.28 14.25 6.96
CA VAL A 9 -2.26 13.19 6.79
C VAL A 9 -0.83 13.74 6.96
N GLU A 10 -0.58 14.99 6.56
CA GLU A 10 0.72 15.64 6.73
C GLU A 10 1.03 15.94 8.21
N GLU A 11 0.05 16.37 8.99
CA GLU A 11 0.22 16.47 10.44
C GLU A 11 0.47 15.10 11.10
N MET A 12 -0.14 14.03 10.57
CA MET A 12 0.12 12.66 11.00
C MET A 12 1.56 12.23 10.74
N ARG A 13 2.07 12.48 9.53
CA ARG A 13 3.47 12.30 9.17
C ARG A 13 4.40 13.00 10.17
N ARG A 14 4.17 14.29 10.46
CA ARG A 14 4.97 15.03 11.44
C ARG A 14 4.87 14.46 12.85
N ALA A 15 3.70 13.94 13.24
CA ALA A 15 3.52 13.25 14.51
C ALA A 15 4.36 11.97 14.59
N ALA A 16 4.35 11.17 13.53
CA ALA A 16 5.14 9.96 13.42
C ALA A 16 6.65 10.26 13.50
N HIS A 17 7.13 11.28 12.80
CA HIS A 17 8.54 11.69 12.83
C HIS A 17 9.01 12.21 14.20
N ARG A 18 8.13 12.80 15.01
CA ARG A 18 8.47 13.15 16.40
C ARG A 18 8.58 11.90 17.29
N ARG A 19 7.86 10.85 16.93
CA ARG A 19 7.76 9.63 17.71
C ARG A 19 8.84 8.61 17.35
N MET A 20 9.18 8.48 16.08
CA MET A 20 10.13 7.48 15.56
C MET A 20 11.52 8.10 15.33
N PRO A 21 12.61 7.34 15.52
CA PRO A 21 13.93 7.78 15.10
C PRO A 21 14.00 7.96 13.59
N ARG A 22 14.94 8.81 13.16
CA ARG A 22 15.18 9.16 11.76
C ARG A 22 15.38 7.94 10.88
N MET A 23 16.10 6.91 11.36
CA MET A 23 16.32 5.68 10.59
C MET A 23 15.00 4.99 10.17
N VAL A 24 14.00 4.98 11.05
CA VAL A 24 12.68 4.39 10.79
C VAL A 24 11.85 5.32 9.93
N ALA A 25 11.87 6.62 10.24
CA ALA A 25 11.13 7.61 9.47
C ALA A 25 11.60 7.67 8.00
N ASP A 26 12.91 7.64 7.77
CA ASP A 26 13.51 7.61 6.43
C ASP A 26 13.25 6.28 5.70
N PHE A 27 13.19 5.14 6.41
CA PHE A 27 12.81 3.86 5.81
C PHE A 27 11.37 3.88 5.25
N ILE A 28 10.44 4.51 5.97
CA ILE A 28 9.04 4.65 5.56
C ILE A 28 8.89 5.68 4.43
N ASP A 29 9.60 6.80 4.55
CA ASP A 29 9.47 7.92 3.62
C ASP A 29 10.20 7.72 2.31
N GLY A 30 11.41 7.15 2.39
CA GLY A 30 12.40 7.12 1.33
C GLY A 30 11.89 6.51 0.04
N GLY A 31 12.42 7.02 -1.06
CA GLY A 31 12.31 6.45 -2.40
C GLY A 31 13.61 5.82 -2.87
N ALA A 32 13.62 5.39 -4.13
CA ALA A 32 14.84 5.04 -4.84
C ALA A 32 15.59 6.30 -5.29
N GLU A 33 16.92 6.25 -5.24
CA GLU A 33 17.85 7.21 -5.86
C GLU A 33 17.48 8.68 -5.56
N ASP A 34 17.23 9.50 -6.59
CA ASP A 34 16.93 10.92 -6.47
C ASP A 34 15.49 11.22 -6.01
N GLU A 35 14.69 10.18 -5.75
CA GLU A 35 13.28 10.23 -5.35
C GLU A 35 12.41 11.02 -6.33
N SER A 36 12.77 11.06 -7.61
CA SER A 36 12.03 11.75 -8.67
C SER A 36 10.64 11.16 -8.86
N THR A 37 10.49 9.83 -8.80
CA THR A 37 9.20 9.15 -8.90
C THR A 37 8.33 9.36 -7.66
N VAL A 38 8.93 9.51 -6.47
CA VAL A 38 8.18 9.90 -5.25
C VAL A 38 7.55 11.29 -5.43
N ARG A 39 8.28 12.22 -6.05
CA ARG A 39 7.76 13.56 -6.39
C ARG A 39 6.71 13.48 -7.50
N ALA A 40 6.96 12.73 -8.57
CA ALA A 40 6.02 12.54 -9.69
C ALA A 40 4.65 12.02 -9.20
N ASN A 41 4.66 11.03 -8.31
CA ASN A 41 3.45 10.50 -7.65
C ASN A 41 2.63 11.56 -6.91
N ARG A 42 3.24 12.67 -6.47
CA ARG A 42 2.55 13.77 -5.80
C ARG A 42 2.18 14.89 -6.75
N SER A 43 3.06 15.24 -7.69
CA SER A 43 2.81 16.33 -8.64
C SER A 43 1.74 15.99 -9.66
N GLY A 44 1.63 14.73 -10.13
CA GLY A 44 0.60 14.36 -11.12
C GLY A 44 -0.84 14.60 -10.65
N PHE A 45 -1.10 14.54 -9.34
CA PHE A 45 -2.41 14.93 -8.80
C PHE A 45 -2.70 16.43 -8.97
N ALA A 46 -1.69 17.30 -9.01
CA ALA A 46 -1.87 18.73 -9.22
C ALA A 46 -2.31 19.05 -10.65
N ASP A 47 -1.91 18.23 -11.62
CA ASP A 47 -2.20 18.42 -13.05
C ASP A 47 -3.65 18.03 -13.42
N VAL A 48 -4.33 17.28 -12.53
CA VAL A 48 -5.74 16.93 -12.67
C VAL A 48 -6.60 17.91 -11.87
N ALA A 49 -7.30 18.82 -12.55
CA ALA A 49 -8.21 19.76 -11.88
C ALA A 49 -9.62 19.16 -11.71
N LEU A 50 -10.31 19.54 -10.63
CA LEU A 50 -11.70 19.13 -10.37
C LEU A 50 -12.66 20.15 -10.97
N ARG A 51 -13.71 19.67 -11.64
CA ARG A 51 -14.80 20.48 -12.20
C ARG A 51 -16.09 20.19 -11.42
N PRO A 52 -16.45 21.04 -10.43
CA PRO A 52 -17.66 20.82 -9.64
C PRO A 52 -18.92 21.13 -10.45
N THR A 53 -20.01 20.41 -10.16
CA THR A 53 -21.35 20.71 -10.66
C THR A 53 -22.13 21.43 -9.57
N VAL A 54 -22.57 22.65 -9.85
CA VAL A 54 -23.30 23.48 -8.88
C VAL A 54 -24.79 23.10 -8.86
N LEU A 55 -25.44 23.28 -7.70
CA LEU A 55 -26.89 23.02 -7.50
C LEU A 55 -27.36 21.58 -7.73
N ASP A 56 -26.46 20.59 -7.78
CA ASP A 56 -26.78 19.15 -7.87
C ASP A 56 -26.50 18.36 -6.57
N GLY A 57 -26.41 19.09 -5.45
CA GLY A 57 -26.09 18.50 -4.15
C GLY A 57 -27.12 17.49 -3.63
N SER A 58 -26.67 16.65 -2.69
CA SER A 58 -27.55 15.73 -1.95
C SER A 58 -27.35 15.87 -0.44
N ARG A 59 -28.46 15.72 0.30
CA ARG A 59 -28.45 15.66 1.78
C ARG A 59 -27.77 14.40 2.31
N THR A 60 -27.81 13.32 1.53
CA THR A 60 -27.17 12.04 1.83
C THR A 60 -26.18 11.69 0.73
N ARG A 61 -25.01 11.17 1.11
CA ARG A 61 -23.99 10.71 0.16
C ARG A 61 -23.58 9.29 0.47
N SER A 62 -23.37 8.49 -0.58
CA SER A 62 -22.80 7.15 -0.43
C SER A 62 -21.30 7.20 -0.70
N LEU A 63 -20.52 6.68 0.25
CA LEU A 63 -19.10 6.47 0.03
C LEU A 63 -18.80 5.02 -0.36
N SER A 64 -19.74 4.09 -0.22
CA SER A 64 -19.46 2.67 -0.41
C SER A 64 -19.16 2.32 -1.86
N THR A 65 -18.33 1.29 -2.03
CA THR A 65 -17.99 0.70 -3.33
C THR A 65 -17.75 -0.80 -3.15
N THR A 66 -17.48 -1.48 -4.25
CA THR A 66 -17.05 -2.89 -4.27
C THR A 66 -15.77 -2.98 -5.10
N VAL A 67 -14.81 -3.80 -4.66
CA VAL A 67 -13.57 -4.09 -5.39
C VAL A 67 -13.37 -5.59 -5.41
N VAL A 68 -13.28 -6.20 -6.59
CA VAL A 68 -13.18 -7.65 -6.84
C VAL A 68 -14.18 -8.47 -6.02
N GLY A 69 -15.43 -7.99 -5.96
CA GLY A 69 -16.51 -8.60 -5.19
C GLY A 69 -16.50 -8.27 -3.68
N GLN A 70 -15.45 -7.64 -3.16
CA GLN A 70 -15.35 -7.24 -1.75
C GLN A 70 -16.03 -5.88 -1.49
N PRO A 71 -17.09 -5.81 -0.67
CA PRO A 71 -17.68 -4.52 -0.28
C PRO A 71 -16.75 -3.72 0.62
N LEU A 72 -16.68 -2.42 0.36
CA LEU A 72 -15.96 -1.42 1.16
C LEU A 72 -16.91 -0.30 1.59
N SER A 73 -16.78 0.17 2.83
CA SER A 73 -17.58 1.32 3.32
C SER A 73 -17.17 2.64 2.67
N PHE A 74 -15.95 2.70 2.13
CA PHE A 74 -15.40 3.80 1.32
C PHE A 74 -14.20 3.31 0.49
N PRO A 75 -13.84 3.98 -0.62
CA PRO A 75 -12.94 3.45 -1.64
C PRO A 75 -11.46 3.66 -1.29
N VAL A 76 -11.07 3.34 -0.05
CA VAL A 76 -9.69 3.44 0.46
C VAL A 76 -9.31 2.16 1.16
N MET A 77 -8.27 1.51 0.67
CA MET A 77 -7.71 0.26 1.20
C MET A 77 -6.32 0.50 1.81
N LEU A 78 -5.82 -0.43 2.63
CA LEU A 78 -4.44 -0.36 3.12
C LEU A 78 -3.50 -1.21 2.26
N SER A 79 -2.53 -0.55 1.63
CA SER A 79 -1.51 -1.18 0.78
C SER A 79 -0.62 -2.12 1.60
N PRO A 80 -0.10 -3.20 0.99
CA PRO A 80 0.87 -4.06 1.65
C PRO A 80 2.16 -3.29 1.94
N ALA A 81 2.56 -3.28 3.21
CA ALA A 81 3.84 -2.77 3.66
C ALA A 81 4.41 -3.75 4.70
N GLY A 82 5.68 -4.12 4.53
CA GLY A 82 6.37 -5.05 5.43
C GLY A 82 6.92 -4.35 6.67
N LEU A 83 7.27 -5.16 7.67
CA LEU A 83 7.96 -4.72 8.90
C LEU A 83 7.23 -3.60 9.67
N LEU A 84 5.90 -3.66 9.80
CA LEU A 84 5.14 -2.59 10.46
C LEU A 84 5.45 -2.45 11.96
N ARG A 85 5.94 -3.51 12.62
CA ARG A 85 6.42 -3.44 14.01
C ARG A 85 7.61 -2.49 14.19
N LEU A 86 8.32 -2.15 13.11
CA LEU A 86 9.36 -1.12 13.14
C LEU A 86 8.79 0.26 13.46
N ALA A 87 7.56 0.56 13.02
CA ALA A 87 6.89 1.82 13.28
C ALA A 87 6.23 1.85 14.67
N HIS A 88 5.58 0.74 15.07
CA HIS A 88 4.85 0.63 16.34
C HIS A 88 4.60 -0.83 16.72
N ALA A 89 4.59 -1.17 18.02
CA ALA A 89 4.41 -2.55 18.51
C ALA A 89 3.12 -3.24 18.01
N ASP A 90 2.05 -2.47 17.82
CA ASP A 90 0.78 -2.90 17.21
C ASP A 90 0.95 -3.60 15.84
N GLY A 91 1.95 -3.18 15.05
CA GLY A 91 2.30 -3.78 13.76
C GLY A 91 1.13 -3.98 12.79
N GLU A 92 1.21 -5.08 12.03
CA GLU A 92 0.20 -5.49 11.05
C GLU A 92 -1.15 -5.82 11.71
N VAL A 93 -1.15 -6.39 12.91
CA VAL A 93 -2.39 -6.75 13.63
C VAL A 93 -3.21 -5.50 13.97
N GLY A 94 -2.55 -4.44 14.46
CA GLY A 94 -3.22 -3.18 14.74
C GLY A 94 -3.72 -2.46 13.50
N ALA A 95 -2.94 -2.50 12.41
CA ALA A 95 -3.35 -1.94 11.12
C ALA A 95 -4.58 -2.69 10.55
N ALA A 96 -4.59 -4.02 10.61
CA ALA A 96 -5.71 -4.86 10.17
C ALA A 96 -6.98 -4.58 10.98
N ARG A 97 -6.88 -4.50 12.32
CA ARG A 97 -8.01 -4.15 13.19
C ARG A 97 -8.58 -2.76 12.88
N ALA A 98 -7.71 -1.79 12.60
CA ALA A 98 -8.14 -0.45 12.24
C ALA A 98 -8.82 -0.40 10.87
N ALA A 99 -8.35 -1.18 9.88
CA ALA A 99 -9.02 -1.33 8.59
C ALA A 99 -10.42 -1.96 8.75
N ALA A 100 -10.53 -3.02 9.55
CA ALA A 100 -11.80 -3.66 9.85
C ALA A 100 -12.79 -2.71 10.56
N ALA A 101 -12.32 -1.97 11.57
CA ALA A 101 -13.13 -0.95 12.24
C ALA A 101 -13.58 0.17 11.29
N ALA A 102 -12.76 0.48 10.28
CA ALA A 102 -13.11 1.40 9.22
C ALA A 102 -13.88 0.74 8.07
N GLY A 103 -14.28 -0.53 8.15
CA GLY A 103 -15.02 -1.22 7.10
C GLY A 103 -14.29 -1.20 5.75
N THR A 104 -12.99 -1.50 5.74
CA THR A 104 -12.17 -1.62 4.54
C THR A 104 -11.16 -2.78 4.64
N VAL A 105 -10.45 -3.05 3.55
CA VAL A 105 -9.47 -4.12 3.41
C VAL A 105 -8.10 -3.72 3.93
N PHE A 106 -7.47 -4.65 4.65
CA PHE A 106 -6.04 -4.64 4.91
C PHE A 106 -5.34 -5.70 4.06
N THR A 107 -4.28 -5.30 3.34
CA THR A 107 -3.44 -6.23 2.58
C THR A 107 -2.18 -6.54 3.38
N LEU A 108 -2.02 -7.79 3.82
CA LEU A 108 -0.83 -8.24 4.53
C LEU A 108 0.33 -8.43 3.53
N SER A 109 1.50 -7.88 3.83
CA SER A 109 2.72 -8.11 3.05
C SER A 109 3.30 -9.49 3.30
N THR A 110 3.86 -10.13 2.28
CA THR A 110 4.72 -11.32 2.46
C THR A 110 5.87 -11.04 3.42
N GLY A 111 6.46 -9.84 3.36
CA GLY A 111 7.55 -9.38 4.23
C GLY A 111 7.07 -8.78 5.57
N SER A 112 5.94 -9.24 6.12
CA SER A 112 5.38 -8.73 7.37
C SER A 112 6.18 -9.16 8.60
N SER A 113 6.06 -8.36 9.67
CA SER A 113 6.58 -8.73 10.99
C SER A 113 5.68 -9.67 11.80
N CYS A 114 4.46 -9.89 11.34
CA CYS A 114 3.54 -10.92 11.84
C CYS A 114 3.44 -12.08 10.84
N THR A 115 2.98 -13.25 11.28
CA THR A 115 2.60 -14.34 10.37
C THR A 115 1.22 -14.07 9.73
N ILE A 116 0.92 -14.79 8.65
CA ILE A 116 -0.41 -14.87 8.03
C ILE A 116 -1.49 -15.17 9.09
N GLU A 117 -1.21 -16.13 9.98
CA GLU A 117 -2.11 -16.66 10.99
C GLU A 117 -2.31 -15.70 12.18
N GLU A 118 -1.31 -14.89 12.52
CA GLU A 118 -1.40 -13.92 13.63
C GLU A 118 -2.35 -12.75 13.31
N VAL A 119 -2.50 -12.40 12.03
CA VAL A 119 -3.30 -11.24 11.61
C VAL A 119 -4.76 -11.66 11.46
N VAL A 120 -5.47 -11.76 12.58
CA VAL A 120 -6.90 -12.10 12.64
C VAL A 120 -7.76 -10.86 12.90
N THR A 121 -8.80 -10.67 12.07
CA THR A 121 -9.83 -9.64 12.26
C THR A 121 -11.13 -10.05 11.58
N ASP A 122 -12.25 -9.44 12.00
CA ASP A 122 -13.58 -9.62 11.40
C ASP A 122 -13.73 -8.92 10.04
N GLY A 123 -12.78 -8.04 9.69
CA GLY A 123 -12.73 -7.37 8.40
C GLY A 123 -12.05 -8.20 7.30
N PRO A 124 -12.25 -7.83 6.03
CA PRO A 124 -11.63 -8.53 4.91
C PRO A 124 -10.11 -8.32 4.90
N ARG A 125 -9.39 -9.43 4.65
CA ARG A 125 -7.93 -9.48 4.60
C ARG A 125 -7.48 -10.04 3.26
N TRP A 126 -6.56 -9.34 2.61
CA TRP A 126 -5.89 -9.79 1.39
C TRP A 126 -4.43 -10.09 1.69
N PHE A 127 -3.82 -10.99 0.93
CA PHE A 127 -2.42 -11.36 1.11
C PHE A 127 -1.62 -10.98 -0.13
N GLN A 128 -0.61 -10.13 0.06
CA GLN A 128 0.32 -9.79 -1.00
C GLN A 128 1.44 -10.81 -1.06
N LEU A 129 1.71 -11.31 -2.27
CA LEU A 129 2.69 -12.34 -2.57
C LEU A 129 3.82 -11.78 -3.44
N TYR A 130 5.05 -12.16 -3.14
CA TYR A 130 6.18 -12.05 -4.08
C TYR A 130 6.39 -13.43 -4.73
N LEU A 131 6.84 -13.47 -5.99
CA LEU A 131 7.26 -14.72 -6.61
C LEU A 131 8.69 -15.02 -6.15
N TRP A 132 8.83 -16.12 -5.41
CA TRP A 132 10.13 -16.61 -4.96
C TRP A 132 10.67 -17.60 -5.97
N LYS A 133 12.00 -17.76 -6.01
CA LYS A 133 12.66 -18.76 -6.85
C LYS A 133 12.16 -20.17 -6.58
N ASP A 134 11.95 -20.50 -5.30
CA ASP A 134 11.32 -21.74 -4.89
C ASP A 134 9.78 -21.61 -4.92
N ARG A 135 9.17 -22.27 -5.91
CA ARG A 135 7.70 -22.30 -6.05
C ARG A 135 7.00 -23.00 -4.89
N GLU A 136 7.64 -23.92 -4.18
CA GLU A 136 7.01 -24.59 -3.04
C GLU A 136 6.81 -23.62 -1.87
N VAL A 137 7.74 -22.67 -1.68
CA VAL A 137 7.57 -21.59 -0.69
C VAL A 137 6.35 -20.73 -1.04
N VAL A 138 6.20 -20.40 -2.32
CA VAL A 138 5.04 -19.63 -2.80
C VAL A 138 3.74 -20.40 -2.61
N ALA A 139 3.71 -21.69 -2.98
CA ALA A 139 2.55 -22.57 -2.80
C ALA A 139 2.17 -22.75 -1.32
N ASP A 140 3.15 -22.87 -0.42
CA ASP A 140 2.90 -22.93 1.03
C ASP A 140 2.25 -21.63 1.55
N LEU A 141 2.78 -20.47 1.16
CA LEU A 141 2.21 -19.18 1.54
C LEU A 141 0.76 -19.03 1.05
N VAL A 142 0.47 -19.45 -0.18
CA VAL A 142 -0.89 -19.45 -0.74
C VAL A 142 -1.81 -20.37 0.06
N ARG A 143 -1.35 -21.58 0.40
CA ARG A 143 -2.10 -22.55 1.21
C ARG A 143 -2.42 -22.01 2.60
N ARG A 144 -1.44 -21.39 3.25
CA ARG A 144 -1.58 -20.75 4.56
C ARG A 144 -2.55 -19.57 4.52
N ALA A 145 -2.43 -18.70 3.51
CA ALA A 145 -3.34 -17.59 3.32
C ALA A 145 -4.79 -18.08 3.14
N ARG A 146 -5.01 -19.12 2.32
CA ARG A 146 -6.31 -19.78 2.17
C ARG A 146 -6.85 -20.28 3.51
N ALA A 147 -6.05 -21.06 4.24
CA ALA A 147 -6.45 -21.66 5.51
C ALA A 147 -6.77 -20.61 6.59
N ALA A 148 -6.07 -19.47 6.58
CA ALA A 148 -6.30 -18.36 7.49
C ALA A 148 -7.47 -17.43 7.08
N GLY A 149 -8.16 -17.73 5.98
CA GLY A 149 -9.35 -17.01 5.52
C GLY A 149 -9.06 -15.68 4.81
N TYR A 150 -7.90 -15.55 4.17
CA TYR A 150 -7.64 -14.44 3.26
C TYR A 150 -8.48 -14.61 2.00
N THR A 151 -9.06 -13.51 1.51
CA THR A 151 -10.05 -13.56 0.42
C THR A 151 -9.48 -13.21 -0.95
N ALA A 152 -8.25 -12.70 -1.03
CA ALA A 152 -7.59 -12.40 -2.30
C ALA A 152 -6.07 -12.51 -2.20
N ILE A 153 -5.42 -12.78 -3.33
CA ILE A 153 -3.98 -12.70 -3.52
C ILE A 153 -3.64 -11.45 -4.33
N VAL A 154 -2.63 -10.70 -3.90
CA VAL A 154 -2.07 -9.56 -4.63
C VAL A 154 -0.64 -9.87 -5.03
N LEU A 155 -0.40 -10.29 -6.26
CA LEU A 155 0.94 -10.56 -6.77
C LEU A 155 1.68 -9.25 -7.03
N THR A 156 2.81 -9.04 -6.37
CA THR A 156 3.66 -7.86 -6.62
C THR A 156 4.80 -8.22 -7.56
N VAL A 157 4.85 -7.54 -8.72
CA VAL A 157 5.77 -7.84 -9.83
C VAL A 157 6.85 -6.77 -10.04
N ASP A 158 6.86 -5.69 -9.25
CA ASP A 158 7.76 -4.54 -9.40
C ASP A 158 9.05 -4.64 -8.55
N VAL A 159 9.39 -5.84 -8.05
CA VAL A 159 10.60 -6.10 -7.24
C VAL A 159 11.43 -7.28 -7.78
N PRO A 160 11.80 -7.31 -9.08
CA PRO A 160 12.74 -8.32 -9.61
C PRO A 160 14.14 -8.16 -8.99
N VAL A 161 14.48 -6.93 -8.59
CA VAL A 161 15.63 -6.56 -7.77
C VAL A 161 15.21 -5.48 -6.78
N VAL A 162 15.93 -5.33 -5.67
CA VAL A 162 15.65 -4.26 -4.69
C VAL A 162 16.14 -2.91 -5.22
N GLY A 163 15.27 -1.90 -5.20
CA GLY A 163 15.64 -0.54 -5.58
C GLY A 163 16.68 0.10 -4.66
N GLN A 164 17.49 1.01 -5.19
CA GLN A 164 18.56 1.66 -4.44
C GLN A 164 18.03 2.79 -3.55
N ARG A 165 17.69 2.46 -2.30
CA ARG A 165 17.15 3.41 -1.32
C ARG A 165 18.26 4.08 -0.52
N GLU A 166 18.77 5.21 -1.02
CA GLU A 166 19.96 5.83 -0.43
C GLU A 166 19.80 6.29 1.02
N ARG A 167 18.58 6.68 1.43
CA ARG A 167 18.33 7.03 2.84
C ARG A 167 18.54 5.84 3.76
N ASP A 168 18.15 4.65 3.33
CA ASP A 168 18.31 3.41 4.09
C ASP A 168 19.80 3.06 4.23
N LEU A 169 20.55 3.16 3.13
CA LEU A 169 22.00 2.95 3.11
C LEU A 169 22.74 3.92 4.04
N ARG A 170 22.40 5.22 4.00
CA ARG A 170 23.01 6.25 4.86
C ARG A 170 22.68 6.07 6.33
N ASN A 171 21.49 5.54 6.64
CA ASN A 171 21.03 5.32 8.01
C ASN A 171 21.27 3.89 8.51
N GLY A 172 22.02 3.05 7.79
CA GLY A 172 22.33 1.68 8.24
C GLY A 172 21.12 0.74 8.34
N MET A 173 20.01 1.07 7.68
CA MET A 173 18.82 0.23 7.55
C MET A 173 19.01 -0.82 6.44
N THR A 174 20.14 -1.52 6.50
CA THR A 174 20.48 -2.64 5.61
C THR A 174 19.92 -3.94 6.16
N LEU A 175 19.97 -5.01 5.37
CA LEU A 175 19.75 -6.38 5.85
C LEU A 175 21.09 -7.13 5.75
N PRO A 176 21.76 -7.45 6.88
CA PRO A 176 21.37 -7.17 8.27
C PRO A 176 21.53 -5.68 8.68
N PRO A 177 20.76 -5.18 9.68
CA PRO A 177 20.87 -3.80 10.15
C PRO A 177 22.22 -3.49 10.76
N ARG A 178 22.75 -2.30 10.47
CA ARG A 178 24.04 -1.82 11.00
C ARG A 178 23.84 -0.54 11.80
N PRO A 179 23.46 -0.64 13.08
CA PRO A 179 23.23 0.55 13.90
C PRO A 179 24.52 1.35 14.05
N THR A 180 24.47 2.64 13.72
CA THR A 180 25.57 3.58 13.92
C THR A 180 25.43 4.31 15.25
N LEU A 181 26.52 4.87 15.79
CA LEU A 181 26.44 5.70 17.00
C LEU A 181 25.44 6.87 16.85
N PRO A 182 25.38 7.58 15.71
CA PRO A 182 24.31 8.54 15.44
C PRO A 182 22.90 7.95 15.56
N ASN A 183 22.64 6.74 15.03
CA ASN A 183 21.32 6.10 15.13
C ASN A 183 20.95 5.78 16.57
N LEU A 184 21.90 5.33 17.39
CA LEU A 184 21.65 5.02 18.80
C LEU A 184 21.33 6.28 19.61
N LEU A 185 22.09 7.36 19.38
CA LEU A 185 21.84 8.66 20.02
C LEU A 185 20.51 9.26 19.58
N ASP A 186 20.13 9.09 18.31
CA ASP A 186 18.84 9.51 17.79
C ASP A 186 17.71 8.70 18.45
N ALA A 187 17.79 7.37 18.42
CA ALA A 187 16.82 6.47 19.08
C ALA A 187 16.59 6.81 20.56
N ALA A 188 17.66 7.14 21.31
CA ALA A 188 17.55 7.56 22.71
C ALA A 188 16.68 8.81 22.93
N ARG A 189 16.54 9.69 21.92
CA ARG A 189 15.65 10.86 21.95
C ARG A 189 14.17 10.51 21.71
N HIS A 190 13.87 9.26 21.39
CA HIS A 190 12.54 8.75 21.12
C HIS A 190 12.12 7.68 22.14
N PRO A 191 11.98 8.03 23.43
CA PRO A 191 11.79 7.06 24.52
C PRO A 191 10.51 6.23 24.37
N ALA A 192 9.44 6.83 23.84
CA ALA A 192 8.21 6.10 23.56
C ALA A 192 8.41 5.02 22.49
N TRP A 193 9.31 5.22 21.52
CA TRP A 193 9.57 4.23 20.45
C TRP A 193 10.51 3.17 20.97
N VAL A 194 11.56 3.55 21.71
CA VAL A 194 12.46 2.60 22.37
C VAL A 194 11.69 1.66 23.29
N ARG A 195 10.77 2.19 24.11
CA ARG A 195 9.90 1.36 24.95
C ARG A 195 9.15 0.34 24.12
N ASP A 196 8.42 0.78 23.09
CA ASP A 196 7.62 -0.12 22.25
C ASP A 196 8.48 -1.16 21.52
N TYR A 197 9.68 -0.78 21.07
CA TYR A 197 10.63 -1.69 20.44
C TYR A 197 11.16 -2.75 21.41
N LEU A 198 11.42 -2.39 22.66
CA LEU A 198 11.96 -3.30 23.67
C LEU A 198 10.90 -4.16 24.36
N THR A 199 9.67 -3.65 24.53
CA THR A 199 8.58 -4.37 25.20
C THR A 199 7.63 -5.06 24.23
N GLY A 200 7.71 -4.72 22.94
CA GLY A 200 6.90 -5.32 21.89
C GLY A 200 7.41 -6.70 21.48
N PRO A 201 6.63 -7.42 20.66
CA PRO A 201 7.10 -8.65 20.03
C PRO A 201 8.39 -8.42 19.22
N PRO A 202 9.26 -9.44 19.09
CA PRO A 202 10.50 -9.29 18.35
C PRO A 202 10.24 -8.90 16.90
N LEU A 203 11.10 -8.01 16.37
CA LEU A 203 11.11 -7.66 14.95
C LEU A 203 11.75 -8.82 14.17
N THR A 204 10.91 -9.58 13.47
CA THR A 204 11.31 -10.66 12.57
C THR A 204 10.55 -10.51 11.25
N PHE A 205 10.79 -11.41 10.30
CA PHE A 205 9.91 -11.63 9.16
C PHE A 205 9.02 -12.84 9.48
N GLY A 206 7.81 -12.56 9.98
CA GLY A 206 6.96 -13.55 10.64
C GLY A 206 6.75 -14.80 9.79
N ASN A 207 6.41 -14.63 8.51
CA ASN A 207 6.13 -15.72 7.57
C ASN A 207 7.33 -16.64 7.28
N PHE A 208 8.56 -16.22 7.60
CA PHE A 208 9.81 -16.87 7.19
C PHE A 208 10.68 -17.36 8.34
N THR A 209 10.25 -17.13 9.59
CA THR A 209 11.08 -17.41 10.76
C THR A 209 11.50 -18.88 10.85
N GLU A 210 10.64 -19.82 10.42
CA GLU A 210 10.95 -21.25 10.39
C GLU A 210 11.70 -21.66 9.12
N LEU A 211 11.34 -21.10 7.96
CA LEU A 211 11.97 -21.41 6.66
C LEU A 211 13.43 -20.97 6.59
N GLY A 212 13.80 -19.87 7.26
CA GLY A 212 15.18 -19.41 7.32
C GLY A 212 16.07 -20.15 8.32
N GLN A 213 15.51 -20.93 9.25
CA GLN A 213 16.26 -21.75 10.21
C GLN A 213 16.78 -23.04 9.54
N GLY A 214 17.58 -22.89 8.50
CA GLY A 214 18.12 -24.02 7.74
C GLY A 214 18.77 -23.67 6.40
N SER A 215 18.64 -22.42 5.93
CA SER A 215 19.07 -22.02 4.58
C SER A 215 20.58 -21.75 4.44
N GLY A 216 21.36 -21.80 5.53
CA GLY A 216 22.80 -21.53 5.51
C GLY A 216 23.20 -20.07 5.29
N ALA A 217 22.23 -19.15 5.19
CA ALA A 217 22.49 -17.72 5.03
C ALA A 217 22.95 -17.05 6.33
N THR A 218 23.79 -16.01 6.22
CA THR A 218 24.32 -15.24 7.35
C THR A 218 23.24 -14.45 8.11
N SER A 219 22.14 -14.10 7.44
CA SER A 219 20.97 -13.49 8.09
C SER A 219 19.67 -13.85 7.35
N LEU A 220 18.56 -13.94 8.10
CA LEU A 220 17.22 -14.18 7.56
C LEU A 220 16.84 -13.15 6.49
N GLY A 221 17.25 -11.88 6.67
CA GLY A 221 16.99 -10.81 5.70
C GLY A 221 17.76 -10.94 4.39
N GLU A 222 19.02 -11.40 4.43
CA GLU A 222 19.79 -11.69 3.21
C GLU A 222 19.16 -12.85 2.42
N TRP A 223 18.74 -13.91 3.13
CA TRP A 223 18.04 -15.03 2.51
C TRP A 223 16.72 -14.60 1.86
N ILE A 224 15.88 -13.85 2.59
CA ILE A 224 14.62 -13.33 2.06
C ILE A 224 14.87 -12.51 0.81
N ASN A 225 15.83 -11.57 0.82
CA ASN A 225 16.11 -10.80 -0.37
C ASN A 225 16.58 -11.69 -1.53
N GLY A 226 17.51 -12.62 -1.27
CA GLY A 226 18.06 -13.51 -2.30
C GLY A 226 17.01 -14.41 -2.96
N GLU A 227 16.04 -14.89 -2.20
CA GLU A 227 14.98 -15.78 -2.68
C GLU A 227 13.76 -15.03 -3.24
N MET A 228 13.39 -13.90 -2.63
CA MET A 228 12.26 -13.06 -3.03
C MET A 228 12.54 -12.29 -4.33
N THR A 229 13.79 -11.92 -4.59
CA THR A 229 14.16 -11.23 -5.84
C THR A 229 14.55 -12.24 -6.91
N ASP A 230 13.75 -12.31 -7.96
CA ASP A 230 14.03 -13.11 -9.14
C ASP A 230 13.82 -12.28 -10.42
N PRO A 231 14.90 -11.83 -11.08
CA PRO A 231 14.81 -11.16 -12.37
C PRO A 231 14.29 -12.05 -13.51
N GLY A 232 14.24 -13.36 -13.31
CA GLY A 232 13.72 -14.33 -14.26
C GLY A 232 12.20 -14.51 -14.24
N GLN A 233 11.49 -13.80 -13.35
CA GLN A 233 10.02 -13.84 -13.29
C GLN A 233 9.40 -13.54 -14.66
N SER A 234 8.37 -14.32 -14.97
CA SER A 234 7.73 -14.33 -16.27
C SER A 234 6.21 -14.39 -16.15
N TRP A 235 5.54 -14.23 -17.29
CA TRP A 235 4.10 -14.39 -17.38
C TRP A 235 3.64 -15.85 -17.14
N GLU A 236 4.53 -16.83 -17.29
CA GLU A 236 4.25 -18.22 -16.97
C GLU A 236 4.09 -18.42 -15.46
N ASP A 237 4.80 -17.63 -14.64
CA ASP A 237 4.67 -17.68 -13.19
C ASP A 237 3.32 -17.11 -12.72
N LEU A 238 2.81 -16.09 -13.40
CA LEU A 238 1.46 -15.59 -13.17
C LEU A 238 0.41 -16.63 -13.58
N ALA A 239 0.58 -17.29 -14.72
CA ALA A 239 -0.31 -18.35 -15.17
C ALA A 239 -0.34 -19.53 -14.17
N TRP A 240 0.82 -19.96 -13.69
CA TRP A 240 0.92 -20.97 -12.64
C TRP A 240 0.25 -20.52 -11.33
N LEU A 241 0.49 -19.28 -10.86
CA LEU A 241 -0.14 -18.79 -9.64
C LEU A 241 -1.68 -18.72 -9.76
N ARG A 242 -2.19 -18.39 -10.94
CA ARG A 242 -3.64 -18.42 -11.22
C ARG A 242 -4.22 -19.83 -11.09
N GLU A 243 -3.47 -20.88 -11.41
CA GLU A 243 -3.87 -22.29 -11.20
C GLU A 243 -3.84 -22.67 -9.70
N GLU A 244 -2.87 -22.16 -8.93
CA GLU A 244 -2.76 -22.44 -7.48
C GLU A 244 -3.85 -21.75 -6.65
N TRP A 245 -4.37 -20.61 -7.10
CA TRP A 245 -5.36 -19.81 -6.38
C TRP A 245 -6.68 -19.68 -7.16
N GLU A 246 -7.80 -20.12 -6.57
CA GLU A 246 -9.12 -20.04 -7.23
C GLU A 246 -9.92 -18.76 -6.89
N GLY A 247 -9.48 -17.95 -5.92
CA GLY A 247 -10.18 -16.72 -5.51
C GLY A 247 -9.76 -15.48 -6.31
N PRO A 248 -10.20 -14.27 -5.92
CA PRO A 248 -9.71 -13.03 -6.52
C PRO A 248 -8.19 -12.93 -6.54
N LEU A 249 -7.61 -12.73 -7.73
CA LEU A 249 -6.18 -12.52 -7.96
C LEU A 249 -5.98 -11.13 -8.54
N LEU A 250 -5.08 -10.36 -7.94
CA LEU A 250 -4.68 -9.04 -8.43
C LEU A 250 -3.20 -9.00 -8.76
N VAL A 251 -2.83 -8.19 -9.74
CA VAL A 251 -1.42 -7.89 -10.05
C VAL A 251 -1.09 -6.44 -9.72
N LYS A 252 -0.06 -6.25 -8.89
CA LYS A 252 0.43 -4.96 -8.42
C LYS A 252 1.81 -4.66 -8.97
N GLY A 253 2.00 -3.40 -9.39
CA GLY A 253 3.27 -2.91 -9.92
C GLY A 253 3.25 -2.63 -11.42
N LEU A 254 2.04 -2.56 -12.01
CA LEU A 254 1.84 -2.31 -13.43
C LEU A 254 1.63 -0.82 -13.69
N VAL A 255 2.33 -0.27 -14.68
CA VAL A 255 2.09 1.09 -15.20
C VAL A 255 1.88 1.09 -16.72
N SER A 256 2.08 -0.05 -17.38
CA SER A 256 1.90 -0.23 -18.82
C SER A 256 0.49 -0.74 -19.14
N PRO A 257 -0.22 -0.17 -20.12
CA PRO A 257 -1.48 -0.70 -20.63
C PRO A 257 -1.37 -2.12 -21.17
N ASP A 258 -0.29 -2.43 -21.90
CA ASP A 258 -0.10 -3.75 -22.53
C ASP A 258 0.07 -4.86 -21.49
N ASP A 259 0.82 -4.57 -20.42
CA ASP A 259 0.99 -5.53 -19.32
C ASP A 259 -0.33 -5.73 -18.55
N ALA A 260 -1.13 -4.69 -18.40
CA ALA A 260 -2.45 -4.81 -17.78
C ALA A 260 -3.40 -5.68 -18.62
N VAL A 261 -3.42 -5.50 -19.94
CA VAL A 261 -4.17 -6.36 -20.87
C VAL A 261 -3.73 -7.81 -20.73
N ARG A 262 -2.42 -8.06 -20.74
CA ARG A 262 -1.86 -9.40 -20.63
C ARG A 262 -2.17 -10.08 -19.28
N ALA A 263 -2.13 -9.33 -18.18
CA ALA A 263 -2.52 -9.84 -16.87
C ALA A 263 -4.00 -10.28 -16.88
N VAL A 264 -4.89 -9.44 -17.42
CA VAL A 264 -6.32 -9.76 -17.54
C VAL A 264 -6.56 -10.98 -18.43
N ASP A 265 -5.84 -11.11 -19.55
CA ASP A 265 -5.95 -12.26 -20.45
C ASP A 265 -5.54 -13.59 -19.77
N LEU A 266 -4.75 -13.51 -18.69
CA LEU A 266 -4.36 -14.64 -17.83
C LEU A 266 -5.33 -14.87 -16.65
N GLY A 267 -6.48 -14.21 -16.63
CA GLY A 267 -7.53 -14.43 -15.62
C GLY A 267 -7.30 -13.67 -14.30
N VAL A 268 -6.61 -12.52 -14.35
CA VAL A 268 -6.49 -11.60 -13.21
C VAL A 268 -7.77 -10.78 -13.05
N ASP A 269 -8.28 -10.72 -11.81
CA ASP A 269 -9.54 -10.06 -11.45
C ASP A 269 -9.37 -8.56 -11.16
N GLY A 270 -8.14 -8.13 -10.84
CA GLY A 270 -7.84 -6.73 -10.56
C GLY A 270 -6.40 -6.29 -10.85
N ILE A 271 -6.23 -5.03 -11.23
CA ILE A 271 -4.93 -4.42 -11.52
C ILE A 271 -4.65 -3.33 -10.50
N VAL A 272 -3.49 -3.37 -9.85
CA VAL A 272 -3.03 -2.29 -8.97
C VAL A 272 -1.95 -1.48 -9.70
N VAL A 273 -2.36 -0.32 -10.22
CA VAL A 273 -1.46 0.65 -10.84
C VAL A 273 -0.55 1.22 -9.77
N SER A 274 0.73 0.85 -9.82
CA SER A 274 1.70 1.14 -8.76
C SER A 274 3.11 1.17 -9.31
N ASN A 275 3.93 2.06 -8.76
CA ASN A 275 5.39 2.10 -8.93
C ASN A 275 6.07 1.88 -7.57
N HIS A 276 5.45 1.04 -6.73
CA HIS A 276 5.86 0.77 -5.35
C HIS A 276 5.99 2.03 -4.46
N GLY A 277 5.25 3.09 -4.79
CA GLY A 277 5.36 4.38 -4.13
C GLY A 277 6.72 5.08 -4.37
N GLY A 278 7.36 4.83 -5.51
CA GLY A 278 8.65 5.39 -5.91
C GLY A 278 9.86 4.78 -5.21
N ARG A 279 9.78 3.49 -4.81
CA ARG A 279 10.79 2.82 -3.97
C ARG A 279 11.68 1.81 -4.71
N GLN A 280 11.41 1.59 -6.00
CA GLN A 280 12.03 0.54 -6.79
C GLN A 280 12.89 1.12 -7.92
N LEU A 281 12.28 1.51 -9.03
CA LEU A 281 12.95 2.20 -10.14
C LEU A 281 12.63 3.70 -10.07
N ASP A 282 13.65 4.55 -9.97
CA ASP A 282 13.46 6.01 -10.05
C ASP A 282 13.42 6.47 -11.52
N GLY A 283 12.71 7.57 -11.79
CA GLY A 283 12.43 8.03 -13.16
C GLY A 283 11.20 7.38 -13.82
N MET A 284 10.46 6.53 -13.11
CA MET A 284 9.16 6.02 -13.57
C MET A 284 8.10 7.13 -13.64
N VAL A 285 7.12 6.92 -14.52
CA VAL A 285 5.87 7.68 -14.56
C VAL A 285 5.15 7.65 -13.20
N GLY A 286 4.48 8.77 -12.86
CA GLY A 286 3.63 8.83 -11.67
C GLY A 286 2.45 7.86 -11.80
N ALA A 287 2.06 7.21 -10.71
CA ALA A 287 1.01 6.19 -10.74
C ALA A 287 -0.34 6.79 -11.23
N ILE A 288 -0.65 8.02 -10.83
CA ILE A 288 -1.87 8.73 -11.27
C ILE A 288 -1.83 9.08 -12.77
N ASP A 289 -0.64 9.30 -13.33
CA ASP A 289 -0.46 9.65 -14.74
C ASP A 289 -0.58 8.40 -15.63
N ALA A 290 -0.15 7.23 -15.12
CA ALA A 290 -0.32 5.94 -15.80
C ALA A 290 -1.76 5.42 -15.77
N LEU A 291 -2.53 5.79 -14.74
CA LEU A 291 -3.86 5.26 -14.46
C LEU A 291 -4.84 5.30 -15.66
N PRO A 292 -5.01 6.43 -16.39
CA PRO A 292 -6.06 6.52 -17.41
C PRO A 292 -5.84 5.54 -18.57
N ALA A 293 -4.59 5.37 -19.01
CA ALA A 293 -4.25 4.47 -20.10
C ALA A 293 -4.45 2.99 -19.71
N VAL A 294 -4.12 2.64 -18.46
CA VAL A 294 -4.38 1.29 -17.91
C VAL A 294 -5.88 1.03 -17.81
N VAL A 295 -6.66 1.97 -17.28
CA VAL A 295 -8.13 1.85 -17.19
C VAL A 295 -8.75 1.64 -18.57
N ASP A 296 -8.34 2.44 -19.56
CA ASP A 296 -8.87 2.36 -20.92
C ASP A 296 -8.53 1.01 -21.58
N ALA A 297 -7.33 0.47 -21.36
CA ALA A 297 -6.90 -0.81 -21.92
C ALA A 297 -7.53 -2.04 -21.23
N VAL A 298 -7.75 -1.97 -19.91
CA VAL A 298 -8.47 -3.02 -19.17
C VAL A 298 -9.93 -3.09 -19.62
N GLY A 299 -10.54 -1.96 -19.94
CA GLY A 299 -11.86 -1.91 -20.57
C GLY A 299 -12.98 -2.52 -19.70
N GLY A 300 -12.86 -2.41 -18.36
CA GLY A 300 -13.83 -2.96 -17.41
C GLY A 300 -13.79 -4.48 -17.23
N ARG A 301 -12.80 -5.18 -17.81
CA ARG A 301 -12.63 -6.63 -17.63
C ARG A 301 -12.08 -7.02 -16.26
N ALA A 302 -11.48 -6.07 -15.53
CA ALA A 302 -10.95 -6.21 -14.19
C ALA A 302 -11.08 -4.88 -13.44
N ASP A 303 -11.12 -4.92 -12.11
CA ASP A 303 -11.12 -3.70 -11.30
C ASP A 303 -9.72 -3.08 -11.28
N VAL A 304 -9.64 -1.75 -11.42
CA VAL A 304 -8.36 -1.02 -11.37
C VAL A 304 -8.24 -0.26 -10.05
N ILE A 305 -7.15 -0.46 -9.33
CA ILE A 305 -6.84 0.18 -8.05
C ILE A 305 -5.61 1.06 -8.24
N LEU A 306 -5.62 2.28 -7.69
CA LEU A 306 -4.44 3.14 -7.69
C LEU A 306 -3.68 3.02 -6.36
N ASP A 307 -2.38 2.71 -6.41
CA ASP A 307 -1.46 2.79 -5.27
C ASP A 307 -0.25 3.67 -5.62
N GLY A 308 -0.09 4.77 -4.88
CA GLY A 308 0.98 5.74 -5.12
C GLY A 308 0.50 7.16 -4.91
N GLY A 309 1.19 7.89 -4.04
CA GLY A 309 0.99 9.33 -3.93
C GLY A 309 -0.26 9.82 -3.19
N VAL A 310 -1.37 9.10 -3.06
CA VAL A 310 -2.61 9.59 -2.42
C VAL A 310 -2.39 10.13 -0.99
N ARG A 311 -2.79 11.40 -0.71
CA ARG A 311 -2.70 12.04 0.62
C ARG A 311 -3.94 12.83 1.03
N ARG A 312 -4.87 13.09 0.11
CA ARG A 312 -6.07 13.89 0.34
C ARG A 312 -7.33 13.24 -0.19
N GLY A 313 -8.49 13.63 0.32
CA GLY A 313 -9.81 13.27 -0.22
C GLY A 313 -9.97 13.65 -1.70
N THR A 314 -9.39 14.78 -2.11
CA THR A 314 -9.35 15.20 -3.52
C THR A 314 -8.50 14.27 -4.39
N ASP A 315 -7.45 13.68 -3.85
CA ASP A 315 -6.60 12.73 -4.59
C ASP A 315 -7.40 11.44 -4.85
N ILE A 316 -8.18 11.00 -3.86
CA ILE A 316 -9.12 9.88 -4.00
C ILE A 316 -10.13 10.18 -5.11
N VAL A 317 -10.80 11.34 -5.05
CA VAL A 317 -11.81 11.72 -6.06
C VAL A 317 -11.22 11.76 -7.46
N LYS A 318 -10.00 12.28 -7.64
CA LYS A 318 -9.32 12.32 -8.94
C LYS A 318 -9.06 10.92 -9.49
N ALA A 319 -8.54 10.02 -8.66
CA ALA A 319 -8.29 8.63 -9.05
C ALA A 319 -9.58 7.91 -9.47
N LEU A 320 -10.65 8.05 -8.69
CA LEU A 320 -11.95 7.43 -9.01
C LEU A 320 -12.56 8.02 -10.28
N ALA A 321 -12.47 9.34 -10.46
CA ALA A 321 -12.97 10.00 -11.67
C ALA A 321 -12.18 9.64 -12.94
N LEU A 322 -10.91 9.22 -12.79
CA LEU A 322 -10.09 8.64 -13.86
C LEU A 322 -10.37 7.16 -14.12
N GLY A 323 -11.22 6.52 -13.30
CA GLY A 323 -11.73 5.17 -13.50
C GLY A 323 -11.17 4.10 -12.56
N ALA A 324 -10.42 4.48 -11.51
CA ALA A 324 -10.09 3.53 -10.45
C ALA A 324 -11.36 3.13 -9.66
N ALA A 325 -11.47 1.86 -9.28
CA ALA A 325 -12.52 1.36 -8.39
C ALA A 325 -12.27 1.76 -6.92
N ALA A 326 -11.00 1.84 -6.53
CA ALA A 326 -10.55 2.30 -5.22
C ALA A 326 -9.09 2.80 -5.27
N VAL A 327 -8.64 3.38 -4.16
CA VAL A 327 -7.21 3.63 -3.94
C VAL A 327 -6.69 2.77 -2.81
N SER A 328 -5.43 2.36 -2.89
CA SER A 328 -4.70 1.72 -1.81
C SER A 328 -3.65 2.69 -1.26
N VAL A 329 -3.64 2.91 0.06
CA VAL A 329 -2.71 3.84 0.70
C VAL A 329 -1.65 3.07 1.47
N GLY A 330 -0.37 3.42 1.29
CA GLY A 330 0.77 2.90 2.07
C GLY A 330 1.19 3.86 3.19
N ARG A 331 2.17 4.73 2.89
CA ARG A 331 2.75 5.69 3.87
C ARG A 331 1.74 6.40 4.78
N PRO A 332 0.57 6.89 4.31
CA PRO A 332 -0.41 7.54 5.19
C PRO A 332 -0.78 6.72 6.43
N TYR A 333 -1.14 5.45 6.28
CA TYR A 333 -1.53 4.64 7.42
C TYR A 333 -0.32 4.21 8.24
N VAL A 334 0.85 4.01 7.62
CA VAL A 334 2.09 3.68 8.32
C VAL A 334 2.53 4.86 9.21
N TRP A 335 2.34 6.10 8.76
CA TRP A 335 2.53 7.28 9.60
C TRP A 335 1.50 7.32 10.75
N GLY A 336 0.24 6.94 10.48
CA GLY A 336 -0.76 6.76 11.53
C GLY A 336 -0.29 5.76 12.60
N LEU A 337 0.13 4.58 12.17
CA LEU A 337 0.68 3.53 13.01
C LEU A 337 1.86 4.04 13.84
N GLY A 338 2.86 4.65 13.18
CA GLY A 338 4.04 5.19 13.84
C GLY A 338 3.77 6.34 14.80
N ALA A 339 2.66 7.07 14.64
CA ALA A 339 2.28 8.16 15.53
C ALA A 339 1.52 7.69 16.79
N GLY A 340 0.76 6.59 16.71
CA GLY A 340 -0.03 6.11 17.85
C GLY A 340 -0.81 4.83 17.61
N GLY A 341 -0.18 3.84 16.98
CA GLY A 341 -0.70 2.49 16.83
C GLY A 341 -1.96 2.41 15.97
N ALA A 342 -2.80 1.41 16.25
CA ALA A 342 -4.07 1.17 15.56
C ALA A 342 -4.99 2.40 15.59
N THR A 343 -5.01 3.17 16.69
CA THR A 343 -5.78 4.42 16.78
C THR A 343 -5.30 5.48 15.79
N GLY A 344 -3.99 5.54 15.52
CA GLY A 344 -3.43 6.42 14.49
C GLY A 344 -3.78 6.00 13.08
N VAL A 345 -3.80 4.70 12.79
CA VAL A 345 -4.28 4.16 11.51
C VAL A 345 -5.75 4.53 11.29
N LEU A 346 -6.61 4.25 12.27
CA LEU A 346 -8.03 4.61 12.20
C LEU A 346 -8.24 6.11 12.00
N ARG A 347 -7.45 6.94 12.68
CA ARG A 347 -7.52 8.39 12.52
C ARG A 347 -7.19 8.86 11.09
N VAL A 348 -6.21 8.23 10.43
CA VAL A 348 -5.89 8.53 9.02
C VAL A 348 -7.06 8.18 8.12
N LEU A 349 -7.68 7.01 8.33
CA LEU A 349 -8.86 6.57 7.57
C LEU A 349 -10.05 7.53 7.78
N ASP A 350 -10.29 7.99 9.01
CA ASP A 350 -11.33 8.99 9.31
C ASP A 350 -11.07 10.34 8.64
N ILE A 351 -9.81 10.80 8.60
CA ILE A 351 -9.43 12.03 7.90
C ILE A 351 -9.76 11.88 6.41
N LEU A 352 -9.28 10.81 5.77
CA LEU A 352 -9.50 10.57 4.34
C LEU A 352 -11.00 10.43 4.01
N ARG A 353 -11.77 9.72 4.84
CA ARG A 353 -13.22 9.59 4.71
C ARG A 353 -13.92 10.95 4.79
N ALA A 354 -13.59 11.78 5.78
CA ALA A 354 -14.19 13.09 5.96
C ALA A 354 -13.79 14.08 4.84
N GLU A 355 -12.56 13.98 4.33
CA GLU A 355 -12.13 14.76 3.17
C GLU A 355 -12.85 14.32 1.88
N LEU A 356 -13.03 13.02 1.67
CA LEU A 356 -13.78 12.47 0.54
C LEU A 356 -15.24 12.93 0.56
N ASP A 357 -15.94 12.74 1.68
CA ASP A 357 -17.33 13.17 1.85
C ASP A 357 -17.52 14.66 1.55
N ARG A 358 -16.64 15.49 2.12
CA ARG A 358 -16.65 16.94 1.88
C ARG A 358 -16.39 17.28 0.41
N THR A 359 -15.48 16.56 -0.25
CA THR A 359 -15.16 16.80 -1.66
C THR A 359 -16.36 16.47 -2.55
N LEU A 360 -17.03 15.33 -2.32
CA LEU A 360 -18.26 14.97 -3.03
C LEU A 360 -19.35 16.03 -2.84
N ALA A 361 -19.53 16.51 -1.60
CA ALA A 361 -20.50 17.56 -1.29
C ALA A 361 -20.22 18.86 -2.07
N LEU A 362 -18.95 19.29 -2.12
CA LEU A 362 -18.53 20.50 -2.85
C LEU A 362 -18.64 20.34 -4.37
N MET A 363 -18.55 19.11 -4.87
CA MET A 363 -18.66 18.81 -6.30
C MET A 363 -20.10 18.54 -6.77
N GLY A 364 -21.06 18.46 -5.86
CA GLY A 364 -22.44 18.08 -6.20
C GLY A 364 -22.59 16.60 -6.55
N VAL A 365 -21.71 15.73 -6.06
CA VAL A 365 -21.72 14.29 -6.39
C VAL A 365 -22.34 13.49 -5.25
N ARG A 366 -23.30 12.60 -5.58
CA ARG A 366 -24.11 11.87 -4.59
C ARG A 366 -23.49 10.55 -4.14
N SER A 367 -22.71 9.91 -5.01
CA SER A 367 -22.02 8.66 -4.73
C SER A 367 -20.63 8.66 -5.34
N VAL A 368 -19.67 8.00 -4.69
CA VAL A 368 -18.34 7.75 -5.28
C VAL A 368 -18.44 7.03 -6.63
N THR A 369 -19.45 6.17 -6.79
CA THR A 369 -19.72 5.43 -8.04
C THR A 369 -20.29 6.31 -9.16
N ASN A 370 -20.62 7.58 -8.89
CA ASN A 370 -21.02 8.54 -9.93
C ASN A 370 -19.84 9.37 -10.45
N LEU A 371 -18.65 9.26 -9.84
CA LEU A 371 -17.47 9.95 -10.33
C LEU A 371 -17.06 9.43 -11.72
N GLY A 372 -16.47 10.32 -12.51
CA GLY A 372 -16.06 10.03 -13.89
C GLY A 372 -15.38 11.24 -14.52
N ARG A 373 -14.84 11.08 -15.72
CA ARG A 373 -14.01 12.11 -16.40
C ARG A 373 -14.72 13.46 -16.57
N GLN A 374 -16.05 13.49 -16.63
CA GLN A 374 -16.86 14.71 -16.65
C GLN A 374 -16.69 15.60 -15.40
N HIS A 375 -16.20 15.04 -14.29
CA HIS A 375 -15.90 15.76 -13.06
C HIS A 375 -14.49 16.34 -13.02
N LEU A 376 -13.73 16.20 -14.11
CA LEU A 376 -12.36 16.66 -14.22
C LEU A 376 -12.25 17.75 -15.30
N ALA A 377 -11.24 18.60 -15.14
CA ALA A 377 -10.72 19.46 -16.20
C ALA A 377 -9.29 19.01 -16.48
N VAL A 378 -9.10 18.29 -17.59
CA VAL A 378 -7.78 17.83 -18.04
C VAL A 378 -7.24 18.84 -19.06
N PRO A 379 -6.02 19.36 -18.90
CA PRO A 379 -5.42 20.24 -19.90
C PRO A 379 -5.38 19.56 -21.27
N GLY A 380 -5.89 20.22 -22.31
CA GLY A 380 -5.73 19.78 -23.71
C GLY A 380 -6.87 18.96 -24.32
N VAL A 381 -7.95 18.66 -23.59
CA VAL A 381 -9.18 18.09 -24.17
C VAL A 381 -10.24 19.17 -24.24
N SER A 382 -10.40 19.80 -25.42
CA SER A 382 -11.60 20.57 -25.73
C SER A 382 -12.80 19.62 -25.71
N THR A 383 -13.79 19.91 -24.87
CA THR A 383 -15.07 19.20 -24.81
C THR A 383 -15.85 19.31 -26.11
#